data_AF-A0A943LG91-F1
#
_entry.id   AF-A0A943LG91-F1
#
_cell.length_a   1.000
_cell.length_b   1.000
_cell.length_c   1.000
_cell.angle_alpha   90.00
_cell.angle_beta   90.00
_cell.angle_gamma   90.00
#
_symmetry.space_group_name_H-M   'P 1'
#
loop_
_entity.id
_entity.type
_entity.pdbx_description
1 polymer ?
#
loop_
_entity_poly.entity_id
_entity_poly.type
_entity_poly.pdbx_seq_one_letter_code
_entity_poly.pdbx_strand_id
1 'polypeptide(L)'
;MTLEEVKGYLRIDYEDDDDLLYELLEISEEYISSCVGTGYKSDKKAVKLADLLQKKLIHDMYEKKGTEISNNTKKDTIVTTILDKLSNYSEVE
;
A
#
# COMPACT_ATOMS: atom_id res chain seq x y z
N MET A 1 8.85 -1.54 -2.86
CA MET A 1 8.48 -0.18 -3.26
C MET A 1 9.60 0.80 -2.93
N THR A 2 9.93 1.73 -3.83
CA THR A 2 10.77 2.91 -3.51
C THR A 2 9.94 4.19 -3.58
N LEU A 3 10.43 5.26 -2.94
CA LEU A 3 9.80 6.57 -2.96
C LEU A 3 9.63 7.12 -4.39
N GLU A 4 10.63 6.93 -5.26
CA GLU A 4 10.61 7.35 -6.66
C GLU A 4 9.47 6.68 -7.46
N GLU A 5 9.21 5.39 -7.23
CA GLU A 5 8.08 4.70 -7.88
C GLU A 5 6.74 5.31 -7.45
N VAL A 6 6.63 5.69 -6.18
CA VAL A 6 5.43 6.30 -5.61
C VAL A 6 5.26 7.72 -6.15
N LYS A 7 6.32 8.52 -6.21
CA LYS A 7 6.32 9.85 -6.85
C LYS A 7 5.90 9.78 -8.31
N GLY A 8 6.47 8.85 -9.06
CA GLY A 8 6.10 8.62 -10.46
C GLY A 8 4.63 8.21 -10.61
N TYR A 9 4.10 7.42 -9.68
CA TYR A 9 2.69 7.03 -9.65
C TYR A 9 1.76 8.23 -9.33
N LEU A 10 2.17 9.07 -8.38
CA LEU A 10 1.45 10.27 -7.94
C LEU A 10 1.60 11.48 -8.87
N ARG A 11 2.56 11.43 -9.81
CA ARG A 11 2.99 12.57 -10.63
C ARG A 11 3.41 13.77 -9.78
N ILE A 12 4.25 13.49 -8.78
CA ILE A 12 4.90 14.50 -7.96
C ILE A 12 6.29 14.73 -8.53
N ASP A 13 6.52 15.95 -9.02
CA ASP A 13 7.81 16.39 -9.60
C ASP A 13 8.65 17.23 -8.60
N TYR A 14 8.17 17.38 -7.36
CA TYR A 14 8.80 18.18 -6.31
C TYR A 14 9.18 17.32 -5.10
N GLU A 15 10.19 17.76 -4.35
CA GLU A 15 10.77 17.00 -3.24
C GLU A 15 10.25 17.44 -1.86
N ASP A 16 9.38 18.44 -1.81
CA ASP A 16 8.85 19.02 -0.56
C ASP A 16 8.02 18.01 0.25
N ASP A 17 7.40 17.06 -0.46
CA ASP A 17 6.58 16.00 0.14
C ASP A 17 7.35 14.68 0.37
N ASP A 18 8.67 14.65 0.20
CA ASP A 18 9.46 13.42 0.36
C ASP A 18 9.32 12.81 1.74
N ASP A 19 9.41 13.62 2.80
CA ASP A 19 9.23 13.19 4.19
C ASP A 19 7.82 12.59 4.38
N LEU A 20 6.79 13.27 3.88
CA LEU A 20 5.40 12.80 3.96
C LEU A 20 5.24 11.48 3.20
N LEU A 21 5.74 11.38 1.98
CA LEU A 21 5.68 10.17 1.17
C LEU A 21 6.42 9.01 1.82
N TYR A 22 7.53 9.27 2.50
CA TYR A 22 8.29 8.26 3.24
C TYR A 22 7.46 7.72 4.41
N GLU A 23 6.83 8.62 5.17
CA GLU A 23 5.96 8.28 6.29
C GLU A 23 4.74 7.48 5.81
N LEU A 24 4.10 7.89 4.71
CA LEU A 24 2.99 7.16 4.09
C LEU A 24 3.42 5.78 3.57
N LEU A 25 4.63 5.66 3.03
CA LEU A 25 5.17 4.39 2.57
C LEU A 25 5.37 3.42 3.73
N GLU A 26 5.91 3.90 4.85
CA GLU A 26 6.11 3.09 6.07
C GLU A 26 4.76 2.67 6.68
N ILE A 27 3.82 3.60 6.86
CA ILE A 27 2.48 3.33 7.40
C ILE A 27 1.71 2.35 6.51
N SER A 28 1.77 2.53 5.19
CA SER A 28 1.06 1.65 4.25
C SER A 28 1.66 0.24 4.21
N GLU A 29 2.98 0.10 4.32
CA GLU A 29 3.64 -1.21 4.43
C GLU A 29 3.24 -1.92 5.72
N GLU A 30 3.29 -1.21 6.85
CA GLU A 30 2.90 -1.74 8.16
C GLU A 30 1.41 -2.15 8.18
N TYR A 31 0.53 -1.34 7.58
CA TYR A 31 -0.88 -1.65 7.45
C TYR A 31 -1.11 -2.95 6.65
N ILE A 32 -0.47 -3.09 5.49
CA ILE A 32 -0.59 -4.30 4.68
C ILE A 32 -0.07 -5.50 5.46
N SER A 33 1.14 -5.40 6.04
CA SER A 33 1.73 -6.48 6.82
C SER A 33 0.89 -6.85 8.04
N SER A 34 0.21 -5.88 8.67
CA SER A 34 -0.72 -6.12 9.78
C SER A 34 -2.02 -6.78 9.32
N CYS A 35 -2.50 -6.51 8.10
CA CYS A 35 -3.72 -7.10 7.59
C CYS A 35 -3.53 -8.50 6.99
N VAL A 36 -2.40 -8.77 6.33
CA VAL A 36 -2.20 -9.97 5.51
C VAL A 36 -0.99 -10.80 5.94
N GLY A 37 -0.30 -10.39 7.00
CA GLY A 37 0.92 -11.03 7.46
C GLY A 37 2.08 -10.90 6.47
N THR A 38 3.13 -11.70 6.67
CA THR A 38 4.31 -11.73 5.79
C THR A 38 4.28 -12.86 4.74
N GLY A 39 3.21 -13.67 4.71
CA GLY A 39 3.11 -14.84 3.82
C GLY A 39 3.17 -14.49 2.33
N TYR A 40 2.62 -13.34 1.94
CA TYR A 40 2.68 -12.83 0.58
C TYR A 40 4.12 -12.60 0.06
N LYS A 41 5.11 -12.45 0.94
CA LYS A 41 6.51 -12.24 0.54
C LYS A 41 7.14 -13.46 -0.15
N SER A 42 6.57 -14.65 0.07
CA SER A 42 7.02 -15.89 -0.59
C SER A 42 6.61 -15.98 -2.06
N ASP A 43 5.58 -15.25 -2.46
CA ASP A 43 4.97 -15.37 -3.79
C ASP A 43 5.19 -14.12 -4.64
N LYS A 44 5.90 -14.24 -5.77
CA LYS A 44 6.17 -13.10 -6.66
C LYS A 44 4.91 -12.41 -7.16
N LYS A 45 3.80 -13.15 -7.31
CA LYS A 45 2.50 -12.58 -7.71
C LYS A 45 1.87 -11.80 -6.56
N ALA A 46 1.95 -12.32 -5.34
CA ALA A 46 1.41 -11.69 -4.16
C ALA A 46 2.20 -10.41 -3.81
N VAL A 47 3.54 -10.43 -3.92
CA VAL A 47 4.37 -9.23 -3.79
C VAL A 47 3.93 -8.11 -4.75
N LYS A 48 3.66 -8.43 -6.02
CA LYS A 48 3.15 -7.44 -7.00
C LYS A 48 1.78 -6.89 -6.63
N LEU A 49 0.91 -7.71 -6.06
CA LEU A 49 -0.42 -7.29 -5.59
C LEU A 49 -0.31 -6.38 -4.35
N ALA A 50 0.57 -6.73 -3.41
CA ALA A 50 0.86 -5.91 -2.24
C ALA A 50 1.46 -4.55 -2.64
N ASP A 51 2.39 -4.52 -3.58
CA ASP A 51 2.97 -3.28 -4.12
C ASP A 51 1.88 -2.41 -4.77
N LEU A 52 1.01 -2.98 -5.62
CA LEU A 52 -0.11 -2.26 -6.21
C LEU A 52 -1.06 -1.69 -5.14
N LEU A 53 -1.37 -2.49 -4.12
CA LEU A 53 -2.21 -2.06 -3.00
C LEU A 53 -1.57 -0.91 -2.23
N GLN A 54 -0.28 -1.00 -1.94
CA GLN A 54 0.49 0.02 -1.24
C GLN A 54 0.47 1.34 -2.02
N LYS A 55 0.70 1.31 -3.34
CA LYS A 55 0.56 2.50 -4.22
C LYS A 55 -0.83 3.13 -4.12
N LYS A 56 -1.90 2.32 -4.13
CA LYS A 56 -3.27 2.80 -3.99
C LYS A 56 -3.52 3.47 -2.62
N LEU A 57 -3.00 2.87 -1.54
CA LEU A 57 -3.13 3.37 -0.18
C LEU A 57 -2.40 4.71 -0.02
N ILE A 58 -1.14 4.78 -0.45
CA ILE A 58 -0.35 6.02 -0.39
C ILE A 58 -1.03 7.10 -1.22
N HIS A 59 -1.56 6.75 -2.40
CA HIS A 59 -2.27 7.70 -3.24
C HIS A 59 -3.50 8.30 -2.56
N ASP A 60 -4.34 7.48 -1.93
CA ASP A 60 -5.51 7.97 -1.20
C ASP A 60 -5.13 8.83 0.01
N MET A 61 -4.15 8.40 0.81
CA MET A 61 -3.65 9.15 1.96
C MET A 61 -3.06 10.50 1.53
N TYR A 62 -2.30 10.52 0.43
CA TYR A 62 -1.73 11.73 -0.14
C TYR A 62 -2.79 12.67 -0.70
N GLU A 63 -3.77 12.17 -1.47
CA GLU A 63 -4.90 12.99 -1.97
C GLU A 63 -5.70 13.62 -0.82
N LYS A 64 -5.80 12.91 0.31
CA LYS A 64 -6.45 13.39 1.53
C LYS A 64 -5.58 14.32 2.37
N LYS A 65 -4.29 14.47 2.04
CA LYS A 65 -3.27 15.16 2.84
C LYS A 65 -3.29 14.72 4.31
N GLY A 66 -3.41 13.42 4.56
CA GLY A 66 -3.50 12.89 5.91
C GLY A 66 -3.00 11.45 5.99
N THR A 67 -2.52 11.06 7.16
CA THR A 67 -2.08 9.68 7.47
C THR A 67 -3.25 8.75 7.78
N GLU A 68 -4.48 9.26 7.76
CA GLU A 68 -5.69 8.47 7.97
C GLU A 68 -6.10 7.77 6.69
N ILE A 69 -6.05 6.43 6.69
CA ILE A 69 -6.64 5.62 5.62
C ILE A 69 -8.14 5.89 5.57
N SER A 70 -8.57 6.52 4.48
CA SER A 70 -9.95 6.91 4.26
C SER A 70 -10.89 5.69 4.31
N ASN A 71 -12.08 5.88 4.87
CA ASN A 71 -13.12 4.85 4.84
C ASN A 71 -13.51 4.45 3.42
N ASN A 72 -13.27 5.29 2.41
CA ASN A 72 -13.48 4.94 1.00
C ASN A 72 -12.46 3.89 0.54
N THR A 73 -11.17 4.05 0.87
CA THR A 73 -10.12 3.06 0.56
C THR A 73 -10.38 1.74 1.26
N LYS A 74 -10.82 1.78 2.52
CA LYS A 74 -11.23 0.59 3.29
C LYS A 74 -12.46 -0.11 2.69
N LYS A 75 -13.30 0.63 1.95
CA LYS A 75 -14.49 0.10 1.25
C LYS A 75 -14.24 -0.18 -0.24
N ASP A 76 -13.06 0.14 -0.76
CA ASP A 76 -12.75 -0.07 -2.16
C ASP A 76 -12.67 -1.57 -2.41
N THR A 77 -13.58 -2.08 -3.24
CA THR A 77 -13.70 -3.51 -3.52
C THR A 77 -12.38 -4.11 -3.98
N ILE A 78 -11.55 -3.35 -4.70
CA ILE A 78 -10.24 -3.80 -5.17
C ILE A 78 -9.28 -3.95 -4.00
N VAL A 79 -9.25 -2.97 -3.08
CA VAL A 79 -8.41 -3.02 -1.87
C VAL A 79 -8.79 -4.24 -1.02
N THR A 80 -10.08 -4.42 -0.73
CA THR A 80 -10.55 -5.57 0.05
C THR A 80 -10.26 -6.90 -0.64
N THR A 81 -10.44 -6.99 -1.96
CA THR A 81 -10.13 -8.21 -2.72
C THR A 81 -8.64 -8.53 -2.74
N ILE A 82 -7.78 -7.51 -2.85
CA ILE A 82 -6.33 -7.70 -2.81
C ILE A 82 -5.91 -8.12 -1.40
N LEU A 83 -6.39 -7.44 -0.35
CA LEU A 83 -6.12 -7.82 1.04
C LEU A 83 -6.56 -9.25 1.33
N ASP A 84 -7.77 -9.64 0.91
CA ASP A 84 -8.29 -10.99 1.08
C ASP A 84 -7.40 -12.01 0.34
N LYS A 85 -7.06 -11.76 -0.94
CA LYS A 85 -6.14 -12.61 -1.68
C LYS A 85 -4.80 -12.75 -0.99
N LEU A 86 -4.20 -11.65 -0.55
CA LEU A 86 -2.91 -11.62 0.13
C LEU A 86 -2.99 -12.35 1.48
N SER A 87 -4.07 -12.17 2.22
CA SER A 87 -4.31 -12.84 3.50
C SER A 87 -4.43 -14.35 3.32
N ASN A 88 -4.96 -14.83 2.20
CA ASN A 88 -4.97 -16.26 1.87
C ASN A 88 -3.57 -16.85 1.62
N TYR A 89 -2.53 -16.03 1.36
CA TYR A 89 -1.14 -16.51 1.29
C TYR A 89 -0.51 -16.71 2.68
N SER A 90 -1.21 -16.38 3.76
CA SER A 90 -0.76 -16.61 5.14
C SER A 90 -0.85 -18.07 5.56
N GLU A 91 -1.51 -18.90 4.77
CA GLU A 91 -1.82 -20.29 5.08
C GLU A 91 -1.08 -21.22 4.10
N VAL A 92 0.23 -21.35 4.30
CA VAL A 92 0.94 -22.57 3.90
C VAL A 92 1.37 -23.27 5.18
N GLU A 93 0.76 -24.44 5.36
CA GLU A 93 0.75 -25.36 6.53
C GLU A 93 2.01 -25.44 7.40
#